data_AF-A0A165AB43-F1
#
_entry.id   AF-A0A165AB43-F1
#
_cell.length_a   1.000
_cell.length_b   1.000
_cell.length_c   1.000
_cell.angle_alpha   90.00
_cell.angle_beta   90.00
_cell.angle_gamma   90.00
#
_symmetry.space_group_name_H-M   'P 1'
#
loop_
_entity.id
_entity.type
_entity.pdbx_description
1 polymer ?
#
loop_
_entity_poly.entity_id
_entity_poly.type
_entity_poly.pdbx_seq_one_letter_code
_entity_poly.pdbx_strand_id
1 'polypeptide(L)'
;MAFLRRMSMVRPRTFEFEASNLLKLLNKNEIRAGNGILVGRGFHLSFGDFAQSSLGSQTRKRFYKKVSTVQSNKDFEIVLDNKKLKTPAGSIFRVSSEPLALAVANEWDAQEEKILVSSMHITSLVNTILDNPNKLLKQDIISHILTYLENDTLLCREEGNLEWSSEQTKSGIH
;
A
#
# COMPACT_ATOMS: atom_id res chain seq x y z
N MET A 1 -35.02 -10.81 -51.80
CA MET A 1 -35.58 -10.02 -50.69
C MET A 1 -34.77 -10.31 -49.45
N ALA A 2 -34.00 -9.32 -49.01
CA ALA A 2 -32.88 -9.41 -48.07
C ALA A 2 -33.33 -9.27 -46.61
N PHE A 3 -32.66 -9.97 -45.68
CA PHE A 3 -32.48 -9.45 -44.31
C PHE A 3 -31.25 -10.07 -43.62
N LEU A 4 -30.06 -9.56 -43.99
CA LEU A 4 -28.82 -9.74 -43.22
C LEU A 4 -28.89 -8.82 -41.99
N ARG A 5 -29.20 -9.35 -40.81
CA ARG A 5 -29.13 -8.59 -39.55
C ARG A 5 -27.71 -8.64 -39.01
N ARG A 6 -27.02 -7.52 -39.23
CA ARG A 6 -25.68 -7.15 -38.74
C ARG A 6 -25.56 -7.33 -37.22
N MET A 7 -24.83 -8.36 -36.77
CA MET A 7 -24.28 -8.40 -35.41
C MET A 7 -23.15 -7.38 -35.33
N SER A 8 -23.39 -6.22 -34.71
CA SER A 8 -22.32 -5.32 -34.31
C SER A 8 -21.66 -5.86 -33.05
N MET A 9 -20.63 -6.68 -33.25
CA MET A 9 -19.66 -7.01 -32.22
C MET A 9 -18.96 -5.71 -31.79
N VAL A 10 -19.35 -5.16 -30.63
CA VAL A 10 -18.62 -4.08 -29.98
C VAL A 10 -17.30 -4.68 -29.52
N ARG A 11 -16.22 -4.46 -30.28
CA ARG A 11 -14.88 -4.83 -29.85
C ARG A 11 -14.54 -4.00 -28.60
N PRO A 12 -13.91 -4.59 -27.56
CA PRO A 12 -13.35 -3.81 -26.48
C PRO A 12 -12.31 -2.85 -27.06
N ARG A 13 -12.42 -1.56 -26.73
CA ARG A 13 -11.35 -0.60 -27.04
C ARG A 13 -10.11 -1.03 -26.26
N THR A 14 -9.12 -1.55 -26.96
CA THR A 14 -7.76 -1.68 -26.46
C THR A 14 -7.26 -0.29 -26.13
N PHE A 15 -7.06 -0.02 -24.84
CA PHE A 15 -6.33 1.15 -24.36
C PHE A 15 -4.84 0.93 -24.70
N GLU A 16 -4.40 1.43 -25.85
CA GLU A 16 -2.98 1.50 -26.19
C GLU A 16 -2.38 2.73 -25.50
N PHE A 17 -1.63 2.49 -24.43
CA PHE A 17 -0.79 3.50 -23.79
C PHE A 17 0.50 3.63 -24.61
N GLU A 18 0.72 4.77 -25.23
CA GLU A 18 1.90 5.03 -26.08
C GLU A 18 3.17 5.15 -25.21
N ALA A 19 3.80 4.01 -24.90
CA ALA A 19 4.99 3.89 -24.04
C ALA A 19 6.27 4.54 -24.61
N SER A 20 6.23 4.96 -25.88
CA SER A 20 7.40 5.33 -26.68
C SER A 20 8.05 6.66 -26.29
N ASN A 21 7.27 7.63 -25.79
CA ASN A 21 7.81 8.94 -25.40
C ASN A 21 8.38 8.97 -23.96
N LEU A 22 8.01 8.01 -23.11
CA LEU A 22 8.51 7.89 -21.73
C LEU A 22 9.90 7.24 -21.66
N LEU A 23 10.21 6.33 -22.58
CA LEU A 23 11.54 5.69 -22.68
C LEU A 23 12.68 6.66 -23.00
N LYS A 24 12.40 7.76 -23.72
CA LYS A 24 13.41 8.79 -24.04
C LYS A 24 13.78 9.67 -22.84
N LEU A 25 12.92 9.76 -21.83
CA LEU A 25 13.16 10.54 -20.61
C LEU A 25 13.80 9.72 -19.49
N LEU A 26 13.69 8.39 -19.53
CA LEU A 26 14.21 7.48 -18.51
C LEU A 26 15.71 7.16 -18.62
N ASN A 27 16.36 7.44 -19.76
CA ASN A 27 17.73 6.98 -20.02
C ASN A 27 18.85 8.00 -19.71
N LYS A 28 18.62 9.02 -18.88
CA LYS A 28 19.63 10.08 -18.62
C LYS A 28 20.32 10.04 -17.26
N ASN A 29 19.93 9.16 -16.34
CA ASN A 29 20.44 9.18 -14.98
C ASN A 29 21.09 7.85 -14.57
N GLU A 30 22.19 7.48 -15.24
CA GLU A 30 23.16 6.54 -14.70
C GLU A 30 24.34 7.27 -14.00
N ILE A 31 24.41 7.04 -12.69
CA ILE A 31 25.62 6.77 -11.87
C ILE A 31 26.69 7.86 -11.72
N ARG A 32 26.83 8.35 -10.47
CA ARG A 32 28.13 8.41 -9.77
C ARG A 32 27.96 8.05 -8.30
N ALA A 33 28.39 6.83 -7.95
CA ALA A 33 28.61 6.40 -6.58
C ALA A 33 29.89 7.04 -6.02
N GLY A 34 29.81 7.60 -4.82
CA GLY A 34 30.96 8.10 -4.07
C GLY A 34 30.64 8.11 -2.58
N ASN A 35 31.43 7.39 -1.79
CA ASN A 35 31.31 7.24 -0.35
C ASN A 35 31.28 8.60 0.38
N GLY A 36 30.28 8.84 1.23
CA GLY A 36 30.23 10.04 2.07
C GLY A 36 29.00 10.13 2.96
N ILE A 37 29.23 10.46 4.23
CA ILE A 37 28.23 10.85 5.23
C ILE A 37 27.54 12.15 4.78
N LEU A 38 26.22 12.30 4.98
CA LEU A 38 25.51 13.51 5.46
C LEU A 38 24.03 13.57 5.03
N VAL A 39 23.18 13.89 6.00
CA VAL A 39 22.09 14.90 5.99
C VAL A 39 21.38 15.18 4.66
N GLY A 40 20.06 14.97 4.65
CA GLY A 40 19.13 15.87 3.97
C GLY A 40 18.24 15.28 2.87
N ARG A 41 16.93 15.47 3.07
CA ARG A 41 15.87 15.71 2.07
C ARG A 41 15.51 14.59 1.07
N GLY A 42 14.24 14.18 1.14
CA GLY A 42 13.43 13.94 -0.05
C GLY A 42 13.11 12.47 -0.35
N PHE A 43 12.28 11.83 0.48
CA PHE A 43 11.54 10.64 0.07
C PHE A 43 10.17 11.08 -0.46
N HIS A 44 9.98 10.97 -1.77
CA HIS A 44 8.67 11.06 -2.42
C HIS A 44 8.28 9.63 -2.84
N LEU A 45 7.32 9.04 -2.14
CA LEU A 45 6.77 7.71 -2.42
C LEU A 45 5.44 7.88 -3.13
N SER A 46 5.39 7.63 -4.44
CA SER A 46 4.14 7.41 -5.16
C SER A 46 3.69 5.97 -4.91
N PHE A 47 2.53 5.82 -4.29
CA PHE A 47 1.87 4.54 -4.04
C PHE A 47 1.34 3.97 -5.36
N GLY A 48 1.94 2.89 -5.85
CA GLY A 48 1.41 2.15 -6.99
C GLY A 48 2.44 1.22 -7.63
N ASP A 49 2.93 0.23 -6.88
CA ASP A 49 3.61 -0.96 -7.43
C ASP A 49 3.62 -2.08 -6.37
N PHE A 50 2.45 -2.69 -6.14
CA PHE A 50 2.35 -4.06 -5.62
C PHE A 50 2.50 -5.03 -6.80
N ALA A 51 3.66 -4.99 -7.48
CA ALA A 51 4.00 -5.91 -8.55
C ALA A 51 5.51 -6.17 -8.55
N GLN A 52 5.90 -7.14 -7.73
CA GLN A 52 7.01 -8.07 -7.97
C GLN A 52 8.28 -7.49 -8.63
N SER A 53 9.07 -6.72 -7.87
CA SER A 53 10.49 -6.51 -8.18
C SER A 53 11.37 -7.41 -7.29
N SER A 54 11.84 -8.51 -7.86
CA SER A 54 12.88 -9.35 -7.27
C SER A 54 14.23 -8.65 -7.37
N LEU A 55 14.58 -7.80 -6.41
CA LEU A 55 15.93 -7.22 -6.24
C LEU A 55 16.20 -6.99 -4.74
N GLY A 56 16.59 -8.08 -4.07
CA GLY A 56 17.20 -8.07 -2.73
C GLY A 56 16.37 -7.43 -1.62
N SER A 57 15.58 -8.22 -0.90
CA SER A 57 15.05 -7.81 0.39
C SER A 57 16.23 -7.37 1.27
N GLN A 58 16.34 -6.06 1.53
CA GLN A 58 17.28 -5.51 2.50
C GLN A 58 16.75 -5.86 3.90
N THR A 59 16.69 -7.16 4.20
CA THR A 59 16.32 -7.68 5.52
C THR A 59 17.38 -7.21 6.50
N ARG A 60 17.05 -6.21 7.32
CA ARG A 60 17.95 -5.75 8.38
C ARG A 60 17.94 -6.77 9.50
N LYS A 61 19.11 -7.06 10.07
CA LYS A 61 19.21 -7.88 11.28
C LYS A 61 18.42 -7.22 12.41
N ARG A 62 17.71 -8.01 13.23
CA ARG A 62 17.06 -7.51 14.46
C ARG A 62 18.12 -6.86 15.35
N PHE A 63 17.90 -5.60 15.69
CA PHE A 63 18.85 -4.76 16.44
C PHE A 63 18.37 -4.42 17.86
N TYR A 64 17.22 -4.95 18.26
CA TYR A 64 16.57 -4.71 19.55
C TYR A 64 16.22 -6.03 20.22
N LYS A 65 16.14 -6.04 21.56
CA LYS A 65 15.80 -7.24 22.34
C LYS A 65 14.38 -7.18 22.90
N LYS A 66 13.99 -6.05 23.48
CA LYS A 66 12.70 -5.87 24.14
C LYS A 66 11.82 -4.91 23.35
N VAL A 67 10.54 -5.23 23.24
CA VAL A 67 9.51 -4.32 22.74
C VAL A 67 8.56 -3.99 23.90
N SER A 68 8.16 -2.73 24.00
CA SER A 68 7.17 -2.29 25.00
C SER A 68 6.36 -1.12 24.48
N THR A 69 5.19 -0.92 25.06
CA THR A 69 4.34 0.24 24.81
C THR A 69 4.41 1.19 26.00
N VAL A 70 4.51 2.49 25.74
CA VAL A 70 4.48 3.53 26.76
C VAL A 70 3.34 4.48 26.45
N GLN A 71 2.49 4.73 27.43
CA GLN A 71 1.48 5.77 27.33
C GLN A 71 2.11 7.14 27.61
N SER A 72 1.92 8.07 26.69
CA SER A 72 2.41 9.44 26.78
C SER A 72 1.24 10.38 26.55
N ASN A 73 0.75 11.02 27.63
CA ASN A 73 -0.47 11.81 27.64
C ASN A 73 -1.72 11.00 27.22
N LYS A 74 -2.18 11.19 25.97
CA LYS A 74 -3.35 10.53 25.38
C LYS A 74 -2.99 9.52 24.29
N ASP A 75 -1.71 9.44 23.93
CA ASP A 75 -1.22 8.56 22.85
C ASP A 75 -0.34 7.46 23.43
N PHE A 76 -0.18 6.42 22.63
CA PHE A 76 0.68 5.28 22.89
C PHE A 76 1.86 5.30 21.92
N GLU A 77 3.05 5.05 22.46
CA GLU A 77 4.30 5.00 21.73
C GLU A 77 4.90 3.61 21.86
N ILE A 78 5.54 3.12 20.80
CA ILE A 78 6.29 1.85 20.84
C ILE A 78 7.75 2.15 21.14
N VAL A 79 8.33 1.41 22.08
CA VAL A 79 9.72 1.53 22.52
C VAL A 79 10.43 0.21 22.25
N LEU A 80 11.52 0.28 21.49
CA LEU A 80 12.45 -0.80 21.22
C LEU A 80 13.68 -0.63 22.11
N ASP A 81 13.86 -1.56 23.04
CA ASP A 81 14.77 -1.44 24.19
C ASP A 81 14.53 -0.14 24.97
N ASN A 82 15.28 0.93 24.62
CA ASN A 82 15.19 2.25 25.24
C ASN A 82 14.96 3.37 24.21
N LYS A 83 14.67 3.02 22.95
CA LYS A 83 14.50 3.97 21.84
C LYS A 83 13.07 3.96 21.34
N LYS A 84 12.46 5.13 21.25
CA LYS A 84 11.13 5.29 20.63
C LYS A 84 11.19 4.90 19.16
N LEU A 85 10.23 4.10 18.72
CA LEU A 85 10.05 3.76 17.33
C LEU A 85 9.75 5.03 16.52
N LYS A 86 10.34 5.11 15.33
CA LYS A 86 10.18 6.23 14.42
C LYS A 86 9.56 5.77 13.10
N THR A 87 8.80 6.67 12.49
CA THR A 87 8.30 6.50 11.13
C THR A 87 9.43 6.66 10.10
N PRO A 88 9.27 6.20 8.86
CA PRO A 88 10.22 6.44 7.77
C PRO A 88 10.60 7.91 7.58
N ALA A 89 9.66 8.86 7.78
CA ALA A 89 9.94 10.30 7.73
C ALA A 89 10.71 10.82 8.97
N GLY A 90 10.92 9.99 9.99
CA GLY A 90 11.72 10.30 11.19
C GLY A 90 10.91 10.84 12.38
N SER A 91 9.59 10.97 12.25
CA SER A 91 8.67 11.34 13.33
C SER A 91 8.52 10.20 14.35
N ILE A 92 8.07 10.50 15.56
CA ILE A 92 7.79 9.46 16.57
C ILE A 92 6.53 8.69 16.14
N PHE A 93 6.58 7.36 16.19
CA PHE A 93 5.43 6.51 15.94
C PHE A 93 4.46 6.61 17.13
N ARG A 94 3.31 7.25 16.90
CA ARG A 94 2.28 7.51 17.91
C ARG A 94 0.91 7.05 17.42
N VAL A 95 0.15 6.39 18.28
CA VAL A 95 -1.23 5.99 18.01
C VAL A 95 -2.11 6.25 19.23
N SER A 96 -3.34 6.71 19.02
CA SER A 96 -4.25 7.04 20.14
C SER A 96 -5.02 5.84 20.68
N SER A 97 -4.86 4.66 20.06
CA SER A 97 -5.55 3.42 20.42
C SER A 97 -4.57 2.42 21.04
N GLU A 98 -4.85 2.00 22.28
CA GLU A 98 -4.07 0.99 22.99
C GLU A 98 -4.00 -0.36 22.26
N PRO A 99 -5.12 -0.97 21.81
CA PRO A 99 -5.05 -2.26 21.11
C PRO A 99 -4.25 -2.17 19.80
N LEU A 100 -4.28 -1.01 19.11
CA LEU A 100 -3.45 -0.79 17.94
C LEU A 100 -1.96 -0.73 18.30
N ALA A 101 -1.61 -0.05 19.39
CA ALA A 101 -0.23 0.01 19.88
C ALA A 101 0.30 -1.38 20.27
N LEU A 102 -0.53 -2.19 20.93
CA LEU A 102 -0.20 -3.57 21.29
C LEU A 102 -0.03 -4.46 20.04
N ALA A 103 -0.90 -4.32 19.05
CA ALA A 103 -0.78 -5.07 17.80
C ALA A 103 0.53 -4.74 17.07
N VAL A 104 0.90 -3.46 16.99
CA VAL A 104 2.19 -3.03 16.45
C VAL A 104 3.35 -3.58 17.29
N ALA A 105 3.29 -3.46 18.62
CA ALA A 105 4.33 -4.00 19.49
C ALA A 105 4.53 -5.51 19.29
N ASN A 106 3.45 -6.27 19.11
CA ASN A 106 3.51 -7.70 18.81
C ASN A 106 4.15 -7.99 17.43
N GLU A 107 3.84 -7.21 16.39
CA GLU A 107 4.52 -7.36 15.08
C GLU A 107 6.03 -7.17 15.20
N TRP A 108 6.47 -6.19 16.00
CA TRP A 108 7.90 -5.94 16.25
C TRP A 108 8.52 -7.04 17.12
N ASP A 109 7.81 -7.55 18.13
CA ASP A 109 8.35 -8.60 18.99
C ASP A 109 8.48 -9.96 18.28
N ALA A 110 7.55 -10.24 17.36
CA ALA A 110 7.52 -11.46 16.54
C ALA A 110 8.67 -11.57 15.53
N GLN A 111 9.46 -10.51 15.31
CA GLN A 111 10.61 -10.58 14.40
C GLN A 111 11.72 -11.43 15.00
N GLU A 112 12.28 -12.39 14.26
CA GLU A 112 13.35 -13.26 14.78
C GLU A 112 14.74 -12.67 14.53
N GLU A 113 15.60 -13.34 13.76
CA GLU A 113 16.96 -12.87 13.47
C GLU A 113 16.98 -11.64 12.56
N LYS A 114 15.97 -11.52 11.69
CA LYS A 114 15.86 -10.49 10.67
C LYS A 114 14.48 -9.85 10.73
N ILE A 115 14.45 -8.55 10.47
CA ILE A 115 13.22 -7.77 10.37
C ILE A 115 12.65 -7.98 8.96
N LEU A 116 11.49 -8.64 8.89
CA LEU A 116 10.77 -8.94 7.67
C LEU A 116 9.61 -7.95 7.51
N VAL A 117 9.86 -6.87 6.74
CA VAL A 117 8.87 -5.81 6.52
C VAL A 117 7.56 -6.35 5.93
N SER A 118 7.63 -7.40 5.11
CA SER A 118 6.45 -8.08 4.54
C SER A 118 5.55 -8.73 5.58
N SER A 119 6.01 -8.96 6.81
CA SER A 119 5.21 -9.50 7.92
C SER A 119 4.60 -8.43 8.82
N MET A 120 4.88 -7.15 8.55
CA MET A 120 4.56 -6.02 9.44
C MET A 120 3.53 -5.08 8.80
N HIS A 121 2.38 -5.63 8.44
CA HIS A 121 1.35 -4.91 7.68
C HIS A 121 0.73 -3.78 8.50
N ILE A 122 0.48 -3.98 9.80
CA ILE A 122 -0.12 -2.97 10.66
C ILE A 122 0.86 -1.79 10.79
N THR A 123 2.14 -2.07 11.03
CA THR A 123 3.19 -1.06 11.07
C THR A 123 3.27 -0.28 9.75
N SER A 124 3.20 -0.97 8.60
CA SER A 124 3.23 -0.33 7.27
C SER A 124 2.05 0.62 7.04
N LEU A 125 0.83 0.18 7.40
CA LEU A 125 -0.37 1.00 7.30
C LEU A 125 -0.30 2.25 8.19
N VAL A 126 0.11 2.08 9.45
CA VAL A 126 0.23 3.22 10.39
C VAL A 126 1.30 4.20 9.92
N ASN A 127 2.45 3.72 9.44
CA ASN A 127 3.47 4.60 8.86
C ASN A 127 2.93 5.43 7.70
N THR A 128 2.13 4.82 6.83
CA THR A 128 1.51 5.51 5.69
C THR A 128 0.57 6.62 6.15
N ILE A 129 -0.24 6.36 7.18
CA ILE A 129 -1.17 7.34 7.75
C ILE A 129 -0.42 8.48 8.43
N LEU A 130 0.62 8.18 9.23
CA LEU A 130 1.37 9.16 9.98
C LEU A 130 2.24 10.06 9.08
N ASP A 131 2.91 9.48 8.08
CA ASP A 131 3.81 10.23 7.21
C ASP A 131 3.08 10.91 6.05
N ASN A 132 1.90 10.39 5.66
CA ASN A 132 1.07 10.88 4.56
C ASN A 132 1.90 11.40 3.37
N PRO A 133 2.70 10.55 2.70
CA PRO A 133 3.67 11.00 1.69
C PRO A 133 3.00 11.70 0.50
N ASN A 134 1.77 11.30 0.18
CA ASN A 134 0.95 11.87 -0.89
C ASN A 134 0.20 13.15 -0.46
N LYS A 135 0.32 13.56 0.82
CA LYS A 135 -0.32 14.74 1.41
C LYS A 135 -1.83 14.77 1.17
N LEU A 136 -2.48 13.61 1.19
CA LEU A 136 -3.91 13.48 0.96
C LEU A 136 -4.68 14.08 2.13
N LEU A 137 -5.70 14.86 1.82
CA LEU A 137 -6.68 15.33 2.79
C LEU A 137 -7.78 14.28 2.94
N LYS A 138 -8.55 14.39 4.03
CA LYS A 138 -9.70 13.51 4.27
C LYS A 138 -10.68 13.53 3.09
N GLN A 139 -10.89 14.69 2.48
CA GLN A 139 -11.78 14.83 1.32
C GLN A 139 -11.24 14.07 0.09
N ASP A 140 -9.94 14.12 -0.17
CA ASP A 140 -9.32 13.39 -1.28
C ASP A 140 -9.48 11.88 -1.11
N ILE A 141 -9.27 11.39 0.11
CA ILE A 141 -9.46 9.97 0.45
C ILE A 141 -10.92 9.56 0.23
N ILE A 142 -11.88 10.37 0.70
CA ILE A 142 -13.30 10.10 0.50
C ILE A 142 -13.63 10.05 -1.00
N SER A 143 -13.21 11.06 -1.76
CA SER A 143 -13.46 11.11 -3.20
C SER A 143 -12.85 9.91 -3.94
N HIS A 144 -11.62 9.52 -3.60
CA HIS A 144 -11.00 8.32 -4.16
C HIS A 144 -11.79 7.05 -3.83
N ILE A 145 -12.27 6.90 -2.59
CA ILE A 145 -13.09 5.74 -2.20
C ILE A 145 -14.41 5.73 -2.99
N LEU A 146 -15.04 6.89 -3.19
CA LEU A 146 -16.29 7.00 -3.94
C LEU A 146 -16.13 6.58 -5.41
N THR A 147 -14.98 6.84 -6.04
CA THR A 147 -14.70 6.38 -7.42
C THR A 147 -14.75 4.86 -7.55
N TYR A 148 -14.43 4.10 -6.49
CA TYR A 148 -14.54 2.64 -6.52
C TYR A 148 -15.99 2.14 -6.44
N LEU A 149 -16.91 2.91 -5.84
CA LEU A 149 -18.32 2.52 -5.74
C LEU A 149 -19.00 2.51 -7.11
N GLU A 150 -18.61 3.40 -8.03
CA GLU A 150 -19.16 3.45 -9.38
C GLU A 150 -18.85 2.17 -10.18
N ASN A 151 -17.70 1.55 -9.92
CA ASN A 151 -17.23 0.34 -10.60
C ASN A 151 -17.05 -0.82 -9.62
N ASP A 152 -17.93 -0.93 -8.62
CA ASP A 152 -17.85 -1.99 -7.64
C ASP A 152 -18.04 -3.35 -8.34
N THR A 153 -17.10 -4.26 -8.11
CA THR A 153 -17.15 -5.64 -8.62
C THR A 153 -18.43 -6.38 -8.24
N LEU A 154 -19.06 -6.04 -7.12
CA LEU A 154 -20.35 -6.61 -6.71
C LEU A 154 -21.51 -6.21 -7.64
N LEU A 155 -21.36 -5.09 -8.37
CA LEU A 155 -22.34 -4.60 -9.32
C LEU A 155 -22.13 -5.17 -10.73
N CYS A 156 -20.97 -5.75 -11.01
CA CYS A 156 -20.63 -6.43 -12.27
C CYS A 156 -21.16 -7.87 -12.27
N ARG A 157 -22.44 -8.05 -12.65
CA ARG A 157 -23.05 -9.38 -12.77
C ARG A 157 -22.92 -9.95 -14.17
N GLU A 158 -22.74 -11.26 -14.26
CA GLU A 158 -22.74 -11.97 -15.53
C GLU A 158 -24.18 -12.35 -15.93
N GLU A 159 -24.74 -11.66 -16.92
CA GLU A 159 -26.03 -11.98 -17.54
C GLU A 159 -25.83 -12.95 -18.72
N GLY A 160 -25.59 -14.23 -18.44
CA GLY A 160 -25.48 -15.22 -19.52
C GLY A 160 -25.09 -16.62 -19.09
N ASN A 161 -24.31 -16.73 -18.02
CA ASN A 161 -23.96 -18.01 -17.44
C ASN A 161 -24.77 -18.27 -16.16
N LEU A 162 -25.76 -19.16 -16.28
CA LEU A 162 -26.68 -19.52 -15.19
C LEU A 162 -25.95 -20.17 -13.99
N GLU A 163 -24.81 -20.80 -14.21
CA GLU A 163 -23.99 -21.41 -13.16
C GLU A 163 -23.37 -20.32 -12.26
N TRP A 164 -22.61 -19.39 -12.85
CA TRP A 164 -21.95 -18.29 -12.12
C TRP A 164 -22.94 -17.28 -11.51
N SER A 165 -24.04 -17.00 -12.22
CA SER A 165 -25.10 -16.11 -11.71
C SER A 165 -25.73 -16.65 -10.41
N SER A 166 -25.87 -17.97 -10.31
CA SER A 166 -26.37 -18.62 -9.10
C SER A 166 -25.39 -18.52 -7.93
N GLU A 167 -24.07 -18.52 -8.17
CA GLU A 167 -23.06 -18.40 -7.13
C GLU A 167 -22.92 -16.95 -6.62
N GLN A 168 -23.00 -15.98 -7.53
CA GLN A 168 -22.95 -14.55 -7.18
C GLN A 168 -24.14 -14.12 -6.31
N THR A 169 -25.26 -14.84 -6.35
CA THR A 169 -26.47 -14.53 -5.57
C THR A 169 -26.58 -15.32 -4.26
N LYS A 170 -25.86 -16.44 -4.10
CA LYS A 170 -25.88 -17.28 -2.87
C LYS A 170 -25.32 -16.56 -1.63
N SER A 171 -24.41 -15.61 -1.82
CA SER A 171 -23.78 -14.85 -0.73
C SER A 171 -24.50 -13.53 -0.41
N GLY A 172 -25.73 -13.35 -0.90
CA GLY A 172 -26.56 -12.20 -0.55
C GLY A 172 -26.77 -12.14 0.97
N ILE A 173 -26.19 -11.12 1.59
CA ILE A 173 -26.26 -10.81 3.02
C ILE A 173 -27.73 -10.80 3.46
N HIS A 174 -28.10 -11.72 4.35
CA HIS A 174 -29.35 -11.70 5.11
C HIS A 174 -29.29 -10.69 6.25
#